data_AF-A0A4U5JDF8-F1
#
_entry.id   AF-A0A4U5JDF8-F1
#
_cell.length_a   1.000
_cell.length_b   1.000
_cell.length_c   1.000
_cell.angle_alpha   90.00
_cell.angle_beta   90.00
_cell.angle_gamma   90.00
#
_symmetry.space_group_name_H-M   'P 1'
#
loop_
_entity.id
_entity.type
_entity.pdbx_description
1 polymer ?
#
loop_
_entity_poly.entity_id
_entity_poly.type
_entity_poly.pdbx_seq_one_letter_code
_entity_poly.pdbx_strand_id
1 'polypeptide(L)'
;MTRDELQNAAELLEQAAKAAQDDEARERLEDQAAAFETLSNADRGPDHGKIARHEHILTEIAAGEEAAAEHIEAALESIRAYRSTVEGV
;
A
#
# COMPACT_ATOMS: atom_id res chain seq x y z
N MET A 1 14.54 0.13 8.03
CA MET A 1 13.27 0.54 8.65
C MET A 1 12.35 1.15 7.60
N THR A 2 12.64 2.31 7.03
CA THR A 2 11.73 2.96 6.05
C THR A 2 11.46 2.11 4.79
N ARG A 3 12.49 1.49 4.24
CA ARG A 3 12.33 0.53 3.12
C ARG A 3 11.56 -0.73 3.51
N ASP A 4 11.66 -1.14 4.78
CA ASP A 4 10.98 -2.33 5.28
C ASP A 4 9.47 -2.08 5.39
N GLU A 5 9.05 -0.86 5.73
CA GLU A 5 7.63 -0.50 5.78
C GLU A 5 6.96 -0.48 4.40
N LEU A 6 7.66 0.02 3.38
CA LEU A 6 7.14 -0.01 2.00
C LEU A 6 7.10 -1.44 1.45
N GLN A 7 8.08 -2.27 1.80
CA GLN A 7 8.08 -3.69 1.44
C GLN A 7 6.93 -4.44 2.13
N ASN A 8 6.73 -4.20 3.43
CA ASN A 8 5.62 -4.78 4.18
C ASN A 8 4.26 -4.36 3.60
N ALA A 9 4.11 -3.10 3.22
CA ALA A 9 2.92 -2.63 2.53
C ALA A 9 2.69 -3.40 1.21
N ALA A 10 3.73 -3.63 0.39
CA ALA A 10 3.60 -4.42 -0.82
C ALA A 10 3.12 -5.85 -0.55
N GLU A 11 3.71 -6.53 0.43
CA GLU A 11 3.34 -7.90 0.81
C GLU A 11 1.90 -8.01 1.35
N LEU A 12 1.46 -7.01 2.12
CA LEU A 12 0.08 -6.94 2.62
C LEU A 12 -0.92 -6.68 1.48
N LEU A 13 -0.55 -5.88 0.49
CA LEU A 13 -1.38 -5.64 -0.70
C LEU A 13 -1.49 -6.88 -1.60
N GLU A 14 -0.45 -7.70 -1.70
CA GLU A 14 -0.56 -9.01 -2.35
C GLU A 14 -1.51 -9.96 -1.61
N GLN A 15 -1.52 -9.91 -0.27
CA GLN A 15 -2.47 -10.69 0.54
C GLN A 15 -3.91 -10.19 0.34
N ALA A 16 -4.09 -8.86 0.32
CA ALA A 16 -5.37 -8.24 -0.01
C ALA A 16 -5.87 -8.68 -1.40
N ALA A 17 -5.01 -8.68 -2.42
CA ALA A 17 -5.36 -9.12 -3.77
C ALA A 17 -5.84 -10.59 -3.80
N LYS A 18 -5.17 -11.47 -3.04
CA LYS A 18 -5.57 -12.89 -2.91
C LYS A 18 -6.92 -13.06 -2.20
N ALA A 19 -7.30 -12.13 -1.34
CA ALA A 19 -8.55 -12.15 -0.59
C ALA A 19 -9.72 -11.46 -1.31
N ALA A 20 -9.42 -10.53 -2.22
CA ALA A 20 -10.41 -9.78 -2.99
C ALA A 20 -11.34 -10.71 -3.80
N GLN A 21 -12.63 -10.41 -3.74
CA GLN A 21 -13.67 -11.18 -4.42
C GLN A 21 -13.96 -10.64 -5.82
N ASP A 22 -13.82 -9.32 -6.01
CA ASP A 22 -13.92 -8.68 -7.31
C ASP A 22 -12.58 -8.72 -8.07
N ASP A 23 -12.67 -9.09 -9.36
CA ASP A 23 -11.50 -9.23 -10.23
C ASP A 23 -10.83 -7.88 -10.54
N GLU A 24 -11.61 -6.80 -10.67
CA GLU A 24 -11.07 -5.44 -10.89
C GLU A 24 -10.36 -4.95 -9.62
N ALA A 25 -10.95 -5.18 -8.45
CA ALA A 25 -10.32 -4.84 -7.19
C ALA A 25 -9.01 -5.62 -6.98
N ARG A 26 -8.99 -6.91 -7.31
CA ARG A 26 -7.78 -7.74 -7.27
C ARG A 26 -6.67 -7.18 -8.16
N GLU A 27 -6.96 -6.89 -9.43
CA GLU A 27 -5.99 -6.32 -10.37
C GLU A 27 -5.45 -4.98 -9.84
N ARG A 28 -6.33 -4.11 -9.35
CA ARG A 28 -5.92 -2.82 -8.77
C ARG A 28 -5.02 -2.98 -7.55
N LEU A 29 -5.24 -3.99 -6.71
CA LEU A 29 -4.40 -4.29 -5.54
C LEU A 29 -3.03 -4.83 -5.95
N GLU A 30 -2.98 -5.71 -6.95
CA GLU A 30 -1.72 -6.20 -7.54
C GLU A 30 -0.88 -5.05 -8.12
N ASP A 31 -1.52 -4.11 -8.83
CA ASP A 31 -0.87 -2.89 -9.32
C ASP A 31 -0.31 -2.02 -8.19
N GLN A 32 -1.05 -1.88 -7.08
CA GLN A 32 -0.54 -1.14 -5.92
C GLN A 32 0.64 -1.87 -5.27
N ALA A 33 0.56 -3.20 -5.12
CA ALA A 33 1.64 -4.00 -4.55
C ALA A 33 2.95 -3.84 -5.34
N ALA A 34 2.89 -3.98 -6.67
CA ALA A 34 4.04 -3.79 -7.55
C ALA A 34 4.59 -2.35 -7.49
N ALA A 35 3.71 -1.35 -7.36
CA ALA A 35 4.14 0.04 -7.18
C ALA A 35 4.92 0.23 -5.87
N PHE A 36 4.45 -0.36 -4.76
CA PHE A 36 5.12 -0.28 -3.47
C PHE A 36 6.43 -1.06 -3.42
N GLU A 37 6.52 -2.22 -4.08
CA GLU A 37 7.77 -2.97 -4.26
C GLU A 37 8.80 -2.15 -5.07
N THR A 38 8.35 -1.45 -6.10
CA THR A 38 9.24 -0.55 -6.86
C THR A 38 9.73 0.61 -5.99
N LEU A 39 8.85 1.15 -5.14
CA LEU A 39 9.20 2.24 -4.23
C LEU A 39 10.13 1.80 -3.10
N SER A 40 9.98 0.59 -2.56
CA SER A 40 10.84 0.04 -1.52
C SER A 40 12.30 -0.13 -2.01
N ASN A 41 12.46 -0.49 -3.28
CA ASN A 41 13.76 -0.68 -3.93
C ASN A 41 14.38 0.60 -4.50
N ALA A 42 13.67 1.72 -4.49
CA ALA A 42 14.17 2.97 -5.06
C ALA A 42 15.32 3.58 -4.23
N ASP A 43 16.29 4.19 -4.91
CA ASP A 43 17.42 4.91 -4.28
C ASP A 43 16.97 6.15 -3.51
N ARG A 44 15.83 6.74 -3.90
CA ARG A 44 15.18 7.85 -3.20
C ARG A 44 13.75 7.47 -2.85
N GLY A 45 13.34 7.82 -1.64
CA GLY A 45 11.98 7.60 -1.16
C GLY A 45 10.95 8.38 -1.99
N PRO A 46 9.72 7.86 -2.14
CA PRO A 46 8.62 8.59 -2.78
C PRO A 46 8.31 9.90 -2.06
N ASP A 47 7.86 10.89 -2.83
CA ASP A 47 7.32 12.13 -2.28
C ASP A 47 5.95 11.91 -1.62
N HIS A 48 5.58 12.82 -0.71
CA HIS A 48 4.32 12.75 0.04
C HIS A 48 3.08 12.77 -0.85
N GLY A 49 3.11 13.48 -1.99
CA GLY A 49 1.98 13.56 -2.90
C GLY A 49 1.70 12.22 -3.59
N LYS A 50 2.76 11.52 -3.98
CA LYS A 50 2.70 10.18 -4.56
C LYS A 50 2.14 9.18 -3.54
N ILE A 51 2.63 9.19 -2.30
CA ILE A 51 2.09 8.32 -1.25
C ILE A 51 0.61 8.62 -0.97
N ALA A 52 0.23 9.89 -0.83
CA ALA A 52 -1.16 10.26 -0.55
C ALA A 52 -2.13 9.78 -1.65
N ARG A 53 -1.69 9.76 -2.92
CA ARG A 53 -2.47 9.20 -4.01
C ARG A 53 -2.70 7.70 -3.84
N HIS A 54 -1.67 6.95 -3.48
CA HIS A 54 -1.80 5.52 -3.22
C HIS A 54 -2.72 5.24 -2.02
N GLU A 55 -2.57 6.00 -0.91
CA GLU A 55 -3.44 5.87 0.27
C GLU A 55 -4.93 6.09 -0.07
N HIS A 56 -5.22 7.06 -0.93
CA HIS A 56 -6.58 7.33 -1.39
C HIS A 56 -7.16 6.14 -2.18
N ILE A 57 -6.41 5.63 -3.16
CA ILE A 57 -6.82 4.47 -3.98
C ILE A 57 -7.11 3.26 -3.10
N LEU A 58 -6.22 2.97 -2.14
CA LEU A 58 -6.39 1.85 -1.22
C LEU A 58 -7.65 1.99 -0.36
N THR A 59 -7.93 3.21 0.12
CA THR A 59 -9.16 3.49 0.89
C THR A 59 -10.42 3.27 0.05
N GLU A 60 -10.39 3.66 -1.24
CA GLU A 60 -11.52 3.40 -2.15
C GLU A 60 -11.73 1.90 -2.39
N ILE A 61 -10.65 1.13 -2.57
CA ILE A 61 -10.73 -0.32 -2.76
C ILE A 61 -11.29 -1.00 -1.50
N ALA A 62 -10.77 -0.64 -0.31
CA ALA A 62 -11.24 -1.22 0.95
C ALA A 62 -12.73 -0.97 1.21
N ALA A 63 -13.27 0.17 0.76
CA ALA A 63 -14.70 0.47 0.87
C ALA A 63 -15.59 -0.44 0.00
N GLY A 64 -15.02 -1.03 -1.08
CA GLY A 64 -15.71 -1.96 -1.97
C GLY A 64 -15.44 -3.44 -1.68
N GLU A 65 -14.34 -3.77 -0.99
CA GLU A 65 -13.87 -5.14 -0.77
C GLU A 65 -13.69 -5.46 0.72
N GLU A 66 -14.77 -5.88 1.39
CA GLU A 66 -14.74 -6.24 2.81
C GLU A 66 -13.76 -7.38 3.10
N ALA A 67 -13.67 -8.37 2.20
CA ALA A 67 -12.76 -9.52 2.36
C ALA A 67 -11.27 -9.14 2.32
N ALA A 68 -10.93 -8.03 1.64
CA ALA A 68 -9.57 -7.52 1.54
C ALA A 68 -9.27 -6.37 2.52
N ALA A 69 -10.31 -5.79 3.15
CA ALA A 69 -10.21 -4.57 3.94
C ALA A 69 -9.17 -4.66 5.07
N GLU A 70 -9.14 -5.76 5.82
CA GLU A 70 -8.17 -5.95 6.92
C GLU A 70 -6.71 -5.85 6.44
N HIS A 71 -6.39 -6.51 5.34
CA HIS A 71 -5.06 -6.47 4.74
C HIS A 71 -4.71 -5.08 4.18
N ILE A 72 -5.69 -4.40 3.58
CA ILE A 72 -5.52 -3.05 3.07
C ILE A 72 -5.28 -2.06 4.21
N GLU A 73 -6.00 -2.17 5.32
CA GLU A 73 -5.83 -1.33 6.51
C GLU A 73 -4.43 -1.52 7.13
N ALA A 74 -3.95 -2.75 7.23
CA ALA A 74 -2.59 -3.04 7.69
C ALA A 74 -1.52 -2.45 6.74
N ALA A 75 -1.76 -2.51 5.42
CA ALA A 75 -0.88 -1.88 4.45
C ALA A 75 -0.85 -0.35 4.64
N LEU A 76 -2.02 0.29 4.84
CA LEU A 76 -2.13 1.71 5.12
C LEU A 76 -1.40 2.11 6.41
N GLU A 77 -1.42 1.29 7.46
CA GLU A 77 -0.64 1.53 8.67
C GLU A 77 0.86 1.55 8.39
N SER A 78 1.36 0.57 7.63
CA SER A 78 2.78 0.50 7.23
C SER A 78 3.19 1.72 6.40
N ILE A 79 2.34 2.15 5.46
CA ILE A 79 2.56 3.37 4.65
C ILE A 79 2.65 4.63 5.52
N ARG A 80 1.79 4.74 6.54
CA ARG A 80 1.82 5.85 7.50
C ARG A 80 3.06 5.81 8.39
N ALA A 81 3.49 4.62 8.81
CA ALA A 81 4.74 4.44 9.55
C ALA A 81 5.93 4.91 8.72
N TYR A 82 6.00 4.54 7.43
CA TYR A 82 6.98 5.08 6.50
C TYR A 82 6.94 6.61 6.45
N ARG A 83 5.77 7.22 6.24
CA ARG A 83 5.64 8.69 6.20
C ARG A 83 6.13 9.36 7.48
N SER A 84 5.80 8.82 8.65
CA SER A 84 6.25 9.37 9.93
C SER A 84 7.77 9.37 10.08
N THR A 85 8.47 8.42 9.45
CA THR A 85 9.95 8.40 9.46
C THR A 85 10.57 9.40 8.48
N VAL A 86 9.83 9.80 7.44
CA VAL A 86 10.25 10.80 6.45
C VAL A 86 9.96 12.23 6.95
N GLU A 87 8.91 12.42 7.75
CA GLU A 87 8.53 13.70 8.38
C GLU A 87 9.41 14.07 9.59
N GLY A 88 10.61 13.47 9.74
CA GLY A 88 11.58 13.84 10.76
C GLY A 88 12.10 15.27 10.59
N VAL A 89 11.33 16.24 11.10
CA VAL A 89 11.76 17.58 11.52
C VAL A 89 11.69 17.65 13.03
#